data_AF-A0A7W7PWB9-F1
#
_entry.id   AF-A0A7W7PWB9-F1
#
_cell.length_a   1.000
_cell.length_b   1.000
_cell.length_c   1.000
_cell.angle_alpha   90.00
_cell.angle_beta   90.00
_cell.angle_gamma   90.00
#
_symmetry.space_group_name_H-M   'P 1'
#
loop_
_entity.id
_entity.type
_entity.pdbx_description
1 polymer ?
#
loop_
_entity_poly.entity_id
_entity_poly.type
_entity_poly.pdbx_seq_one_letter_code
_entity_poly.pdbx_strand_id
1 'polypeptide(L)'
;MNVVLVLVCDGLEGLPGAGETVWPRTIVQTCVVHPLRNSFRRAARQDRDKIARLLEPVCTAPTEEDAPERFAEFADAWGRKHPAVLKPWENAWGNSPRSSASTPGSAGSSARRTRSSR
;
A
#
# COMPACT_ATOMS: atom_id res chain seq x y z
N MET A 1 22.19 -4.04 -22.03
CA MET A 1 21.38 -4.62 -20.94
C MET A 1 20.55 -3.51 -20.35
N ASN A 2 19.23 -3.63 -20.38
CA ASN A 2 18.33 -2.63 -19.79
C ASN A 2 18.05 -3.03 -18.34
N VAL A 3 18.16 -2.08 -17.41
CA VAL A 3 17.90 -2.28 -15.98
C VAL A 3 16.59 -1.57 -15.63
N VAL A 4 15.70 -2.26 -14.94
CA VAL A 4 14.51 -1.66 -14.31
C VAL A 4 14.89 -1.21 -12.91
N LEU A 5 14.82 0.09 -12.65
CA LEU A 5 15.19 0.64 -11.33
C LEU A 5 14.02 0.58 -10.34
N VAL A 6 12.81 0.91 -10.82
CA VAL A 6 11.60 0.97 -10.00
C VAL A 6 10.46 0.30 -10.75
N LEU A 7 9.70 -0.54 -10.05
CA LEU A 7 8.43 -1.11 -10.50
C LEU A 7 7.33 -0.62 -9.58
N VAL A 8 6.30 0.01 -10.15
CA VAL A 8 5.17 0.56 -9.41
C VAL A 8 3.95 -0.33 -9.65
N CYS A 9 3.50 -1.02 -8.61
CA CYS A 9 2.39 -1.96 -8.63
C CYS A 9 1.09 -1.32 -8.14
N ASP A 10 -0.06 -1.80 -8.58
CA ASP A 10 -1.39 -1.30 -8.19
C ASP A 10 -1.89 -1.87 -6.84
N GLY A 11 -1.06 -2.66 -6.15
CA GLY A 11 -1.41 -3.35 -4.91
C GLY A 11 -1.98 -4.75 -5.12
N LEU A 12 -1.97 -5.27 -6.36
CA LEU A 12 -2.34 -6.65 -6.65
C LEU A 12 -1.39 -7.64 -5.95
N GLU A 13 -1.98 -8.58 -5.20
CA GLU A 13 -1.21 -9.64 -4.53
C GLU A 13 -0.40 -10.48 -5.53
N GLY A 14 0.82 -10.84 -5.16
CA GLY A 14 1.72 -11.64 -5.99
C GLY A 14 2.48 -10.89 -7.09
N LEU A 15 1.97 -9.74 -7.56
CA LEU A 15 2.66 -8.93 -8.58
C LEU A 15 4.03 -8.41 -8.11
N PRO A 16 4.20 -7.93 -6.85
CA PRO A 16 5.51 -7.57 -6.33
C PRO A 16 6.53 -8.70 -6.40
N GLY A 17 6.18 -9.90 -5.92
CA GLY A 17 7.08 -11.06 -5.91
C GLY A 17 7.43 -11.54 -7.32
N ALA A 18 6.49 -11.47 -8.27
CA ALA A 18 6.79 -11.75 -9.67
C ALA A 18 7.79 -10.74 -10.25
N GLY A 19 7.63 -9.45 -9.93
CA GLY A 19 8.55 -8.39 -10.33
C GLY A 19 9.96 -8.59 -9.79
N GLU A 20 10.09 -8.89 -8.49
CA GLU A 20 11.38 -9.17 -7.84
C GLU A 20 12.07 -10.42 -8.39
N THR A 21 11.28 -11.42 -8.82
CA THR A 21 11.81 -12.63 -9.45
C THR A 21 12.43 -12.33 -10.82
N VAL A 22 11.77 -11.49 -11.64
CA VAL A 22 12.25 -11.12 -12.98
C VAL A 22 13.37 -10.09 -12.91
N TRP A 23 13.28 -9.14 -11.99
CA TRP A 23 14.25 -8.07 -11.79
C TRP A 23 14.70 -7.97 -10.33
N PRO A 24 15.69 -8.77 -9.90
CA PRO A 24 16.12 -8.87 -8.50
C PRO A 24 16.71 -7.59 -7.88
N ARG A 25 17.01 -6.59 -8.71
CA ARG A 25 17.57 -5.29 -8.28
C ARG A 25 16.55 -4.16 -8.33
N THR A 26 15.32 -4.43 -8.76
CA THR A 26 14.27 -3.42 -8.85
C THR A 26 13.69 -3.12 -7.48
N ILE A 27 13.46 -1.84 -7.19
CA ILE A 27 12.67 -1.41 -6.04
C ILE A 27 11.19 -1.53 -6.43
N VAL A 28 10.44 -2.38 -5.74
CA VAL A 28 8.99 -2.47 -5.92
C VAL A 28 8.28 -1.53 -4.97
N GLN A 29 7.31 -0.77 -5.49
CA GLN A 29 6.52 0.19 -4.73
C GLN A 29 5.03 0.03 -5.04
N THR A 30 4.18 0.28 -4.06
CA THR A 30 2.73 0.39 -4.28
C THR A 30 2.41 1.79 -4.80
N CYS A 31 1.61 1.85 -5.85
CA CYS A 31 1.23 3.08 -6.53
C CYS A 31 0.19 3.86 -5.71
N VAL A 32 0.52 5.09 -5.30
CA VAL A 32 -0.43 6.00 -4.63
C VAL A 32 -1.53 6.54 -5.57
N VAL A 33 -1.29 6.53 -6.89
CA VAL A 33 -2.27 7.03 -7.88
C VAL A 33 -3.49 6.10 -7.99
N HIS A 34 -3.32 4.79 -7.79
CA HIS A 34 -4.43 3.84 -7.84
C HIS A 34 -5.48 4.08 -6.74
N PRO A 35 -5.16 4.16 -5.44
CA PRO A 35 -6.14 4.50 -4.40
C PRO A 35 -6.68 5.92 -4.56
N LEU A 36 -5.88 6.89 -5.00
CA LEU A 36 -6.35 8.25 -5.31
C LEU A 36 -7.41 8.27 -6.42
N ARG A 37 -7.13 7.62 -7.55
CA ARG A 37 -8.10 7.53 -8.65
C ARG A 37 -9.36 6.78 -8.24
N ASN A 38 -9.23 5.75 -7.41
CA ASN A 38 -10.35 4.98 -6.89
C ASN A 38 -11.25 5.82 -5.96
N SER A 39 -10.64 6.74 -5.21
CA SER A 39 -11.36 7.69 -4.35
C SER A 39 -12.38 8.51 -5.15
N PHE A 40 -11.97 9.06 -6.30
CA PHE A 40 -12.87 9.85 -7.16
C PHE A 40 -13.95 9.02 -7.86
N ARG A 41 -13.67 7.74 -8.13
CA ARG A 41 -14.65 6.80 -8.68
C ARG A 41 -15.76 6.47 -7.67
N ARG A 42 -15.43 6.45 -6.37
CA ARG A 42 -16.35 6.08 -5.28
C ARG A 42 -17.04 7.26 -4.62
N ALA A 43 -16.44 8.45 -4.73
CA ALA A 43 -17.02 9.68 -4.25
C ALA A 43 -18.20 10.15 -5.10
N ALA A 44 -19.22 10.72 -4.44
CA ALA A 44 -20.23 11.53 -5.10
C ALA A 44 -19.57 12.70 -5.85
N ARG A 45 -20.09 13.06 -7.03
CA ARG A 45 -19.47 14.09 -7.90
C ARG A 45 -19.25 15.42 -7.19
N GLN A 46 -20.22 15.86 -6.40
CA GLN A 46 -20.19 17.11 -5.61
C GLN A 46 -19.10 17.15 -4.53
N ASP A 47 -18.56 15.99 -4.17
CA ASP A 47 -17.61 15.84 -3.08
C ASP A 47 -16.15 15.68 -3.57
N ARG A 48 -15.95 15.50 -4.88
CA ARG A 48 -14.63 15.20 -5.46
C ARG A 48 -13.59 16.27 -5.18
N ASP A 49 -13.94 17.54 -5.29
CA ASP A 49 -13.01 18.65 -5.05
C ASP A 49 -12.59 18.72 -3.58
N LYS A 50 -13.51 18.42 -2.65
CA LYS A 50 -13.21 18.38 -1.22
C LYS A 50 -12.31 17.20 -0.88
N ILE A 51 -12.60 16.03 -1.46
CA ILE A 51 -11.77 14.83 -1.30
C ILE A 51 -10.38 15.04 -1.89
N ALA A 52 -10.26 15.69 -3.05
CA ALA A 52 -8.96 16.00 -3.65
C ALA A 52 -8.09 16.85 -2.71
N ARG A 53 -8.65 17.93 -2.15
CA ARG A 53 -7.93 18.82 -1.23
C ARG A 53 -7.48 18.12 0.06
N LEU A 54 -8.26 17.17 0.56
CA LEU A 54 -7.91 16.45 1.78
C LEU A 54 -6.93 15.29 1.54
N LEU A 55 -6.94 14.69 0.34
CA LEU A 55 -6.01 13.64 -0.04
C LEU A 55 -4.69 14.16 -0.62
N GLU A 56 -4.64 15.42 -1.05
CA GLU A 56 -3.41 16.04 -1.55
C GLU A 56 -2.28 15.99 -0.50
N PRO A 57 -2.47 16.39 0.77
CA PRO A 57 -1.43 16.27 1.80
C PRO A 57 -0.94 14.85 2.05
N VAL A 58 -1.76 13.82 1.79
CA VAL A 58 -1.35 12.41 1.87
C VAL A 58 -0.35 12.08 0.76
N CYS A 59 -0.56 12.63 -0.44
CA CYS A 59 0.29 12.36 -1.61
C CYS A 59 1.56 13.23 -1.64
N THR A 60 1.56 14.37 -0.94
CA THR A 60 2.65 15.35 -0.91
C THR A 60 3.36 15.43 0.45
N ALA A 61 3.08 14.47 1.33
CA ALA A 61 3.72 14.35 2.63
C ALA A 61 5.27 14.34 2.50
N PRO A 62 6.00 15.10 3.35
CA PRO A 62 7.45 15.23 3.23
C PRO A 62 8.20 13.97 3.69
N THR A 63 7.56 13.13 4.51
CA THR A 63 8.10 11.84 4.96
C THR A 63 7.07 10.72 4.81
N GLU A 64 7.52 9.47 4.86
CA GLU A 64 6.62 8.30 4.82
C GLU A 64 5.74 8.24 6.08
N GLU A 65 6.27 8.71 7.21
CA GLU A 65 5.62 8.74 8.51
C GLU A 65 4.51 9.79 8.59
N ASP A 66 4.64 10.91 7.86
CA ASP A 66 3.63 11.97 7.83
C ASP A 66 2.37 11.56 7.04
N ALA A 67 2.50 10.70 6.01
CA ALA A 67 1.38 10.35 5.14
C ALA A 67 0.22 9.62 5.88
N PRO A 68 0.49 8.63 6.77
CA PRO A 68 -0.52 8.03 7.63
C PRO A 68 -1.25 9.05 8.51
N GLU A 69 -0.55 10.03 9.08
CA GLU A 69 -1.15 11.06 9.93
C GLU A 69 -2.13 11.93 9.12
N ARG A 70 -1.72 12.40 7.94
CA ARG A 70 -2.59 13.19 7.04
C ARG A 70 -3.82 12.41 6.59
N PHE A 71 -3.67 11.12 6.38
CA PHE A 71 -4.80 10.29 5.99
C PHE A 71 -5.72 9.98 7.18
N ALA A 72 -5.20 9.89 8.41
CA ALA A 72 -6.04 9.81 9.60
C ALA A 72 -6.93 11.06 9.73
N GLU A 73 -6.38 12.26 9.50
CA GLU A 73 -7.17 13.51 9.45
C GLU A 73 -8.29 13.44 8.39
N PHE A 74 -7.98 12.90 7.20
CA PHE A 74 -8.99 12.66 6.17
C PHE A 74 -10.06 11.64 6.60
N ALA A 75 -9.64 10.54 7.23
CA ALA A 75 -10.54 9.49 7.71
C ALA A 75 -11.48 9.99 8.81
N ASP A 76 -11.00 10.81 9.74
CA ASP A 76 -11.82 11.42 10.79
C ASP A 76 -12.85 12.38 10.20
N ALA A 77 -12.43 13.21 9.25
CA ALA A 77 -13.29 14.21 8.64
C ALA A 77 -14.36 13.58 7.73
N TRP A 78 -14.03 12.52 6.99
CA TRP A 78 -14.83 12.03 5.86
C TRP A 78 -15.12 10.54 5.83
N GLY A 79 -14.47 9.74 6.68
CA GLY A 79 -14.60 8.28 6.71
C GLY A 79 -16.02 7.79 6.96
N ARG A 80 -16.81 8.51 7.77
CA ARG A 80 -18.23 8.18 8.00
C ARG A 80 -19.10 8.39 6.77
N LYS A 81 -18.81 9.43 5.98
CA LYS A 81 -19.60 9.78 4.77
C LYS A 81 -19.17 8.94 3.57
N HIS A 82 -17.88 8.62 3.47
CA HIS A 82 -17.28 7.92 2.34
C HIS A 82 -16.41 6.72 2.77
N PRO A 83 -16.96 5.71 3.48
CA PRO A 83 -16.17 4.58 3.97
C PRO A 83 -15.52 3.77 2.84
N ALA A 84 -16.17 3.70 1.67
CA ALA A 84 -15.64 3.04 0.48
C ALA A 84 -14.37 3.71 -0.08
N VAL A 85 -14.12 4.97 0.28
CA VAL A 85 -12.91 5.70 -0.10
C VAL A 85 -11.72 5.29 0.77
N LEU A 86 -11.91 4.84 2.02
CA LEU A 86 -10.81 4.50 2.92
C LEU A 86 -10.11 3.18 2.54
N LYS A 87 -10.90 2.15 2.24
CA LYS A 87 -10.42 0.78 2.02
C LYS A 87 -9.23 0.63 1.04
N PRO A 88 -9.19 1.31 -0.13
CA PRO A 88 -8.03 1.25 -1.03
C PRO A 88 -6.73 1.77 -0.44
N TRP A 89 -6.81 2.80 0.41
CA TRP A 89 -5.65 3.41 1.03
C TRP A 89 -5.12 2.52 2.15
N GLU A 90 -6.01 1.98 2.99
CA GLU A 90 -5.66 0.99 4.03
C GLU A 90 -4.93 -0.21 3.42
N ASN A 91 -5.45 -0.75 2.31
CA ASN A 91 -4.82 -1.84 1.58
C ASN A 91 -3.47 -1.47 0.98
N ALA A 92 -3.33 -0.24 0.47
CA ALA A 92 -2.08 0.21 -0.15
C ALA A 92 -0.93 0.27 0.87
N TRP A 93 -1.23 0.61 2.13
CA TRP A 93 -0.25 0.63 3.20
C TRP A 93 0.04 -0.75 3.80
N GLY A 94 -0.98 -1.61 3.94
CA GLY A 94 -0.79 -3.00 4.39
C GLY A 94 0.16 -3.80 3.48
N ASN A 95 0.27 -3.39 2.21
CA ASN A 95 1.14 -3.99 1.20
C ASN A 95 2.41 -3.15 0.91
N SER A 96 2.73 -2.10 1.67
CA SER A 96 3.97 -1.33 1.47
C SER A 96 5.17 -2.16 1.97
N PRO A 97 6.10 -2.58 1.10
CA PRO A 97 7.22 -3.43 1.49
C PRO A 97 8.22 -2.75 2.45
N ARG A 98 8.07 -1.43 2.69
CA ARG A 98 8.96 -0.65 3.56
C ARG A 98 8.45 -0.51 4.99
N SER A 99 7.14 -0.63 5.22
CA SER A 99 6.57 -0.66 6.58
C SER A 99 7.00 -1.90 7.36
N SER A 100 7.35 -2.97 6.64
CA SER A 100 7.89 -4.21 7.20
C SER A 100 9.41 -4.32 7.08
N ALA A 101 10.15 -3.24 6.85
CA ALA A 101 11.61 -3.26 6.88
C ALA A 101 12.17 -3.37 8.32
N SER A 102 11.65 -4.34 9.08
CA SER A 102 12.48 -5.13 9.97
C SER A 102 13.23 -6.13 9.09
N THR A 103 14.55 -6.08 9.13
CA THR A 103 15.50 -7.00 8.48
C THR A 103 14.99 -8.44 8.40
N PRO A 104 15.23 -9.20 7.32
CA PRO A 104 14.99 -10.65 7.33
C PRO A 104 16.07 -11.29 8.23
N GLY A 105 15.80 -11.30 9.53
CA GLY A 105 16.47 -12.16 10.50
C GLY A 105 15.93 -13.57 10.32
N SER A 106 16.78 -14.43 9.75
CA SER A 106 16.68 -15.89 9.70
C SER A 106 15.66 -16.51 10.67
N ALA A 107 14.47 -16.84 10.18
CA ALA A 107 13.57 -17.76 10.88
C ALA A 107 14.05 -19.18 10.60
N GLY A 108 14.75 -19.76 11.58
CA GLY A 108 15.13 -21.16 11.60
C GLY A 108 13.89 -22.05 11.47
N SER A 109 13.92 -22.92 10.46
CA SER A 109 12.96 -23.99 10.26
C SER A 109 12.99 -24.95 11.45
N SER A 110 11.97 -24.88 12.31
CA SER A 110 11.66 -25.96 13.24
C SER A 110 10.54 -26.81 12.64
N ALA A 111 10.95 -27.84 11.89
CA ALA A 111 10.05 -28.89 11.45
C ALA A 111 9.53 -29.68 12.66
N ARG A 112 8.32 -29.36 13.12
CA ARG A 112 7.57 -30.19 14.06
C ARG A 112 7.08 -31.44 13.31
N ARG A 113 7.88 -32.52 13.35
CA ARG A 113 7.44 -33.87 12.99
C ARG A 113 6.37 -34.32 13.99
N THR A 114 5.11 -34.37 13.58
CA THR A 114 4.09 -35.17 14.27
C THR A 114 4.13 -36.58 13.70
N ARG A 115 4.75 -37.49 14.45
CA ARG A 115 4.63 -38.94 14.22
C ARG A 115 3.29 -39.38 14.80
N SER A 116 2.29 -39.56 13.95
CA SER A 116 1.06 -40.26 14.30
C SER A 116 1.32 -41.77 14.13
N SER A 117 1.33 -42.48 15.25
CA SER A 117 1.33 -43.94 15.32
C SER A 117 -0.03 -44.48 14.92
N ARG A 118 -0.04 -45.31 13.88
CA ARG A 118 -1.00 -46.40 13.68
C ARG A 118 -0.22 -47.69 13.52
#